data_AF-A0A7G1I5G4-F1
#
_entry.id   AF-A0A7G1I5G4-F1
#
_cell.length_a   1.000
_cell.length_b   1.000
_cell.length_c   1.000
_cell.angle_alpha   90.00
_cell.angle_beta   90.00
_cell.angle_gamma   90.00
#
_symmetry.space_group_name_H-M   'P 1'
#
loop_
_entity.id
_entity.type
_entity.pdbx_description
1 polymer ?
#
loop_
_entity_poly.entity_id
_entity_poly.type
_entity_poly.pdbx_seq_one_letter_code
_entity_poly.pdbx_strand_id
1 'polypeptide(L)'
;MSFVSVDPEFLASAAADVDNIGSALSAANAAAKAPTIGVLAAGADEVSAAVASLFSGHAQVYQALSAEAARFHQQFMQALSTAGTTYARAEAANASPLQNLLDGVNAQVQAATGRPLIGNGINGAPGTGQNGTPGGWLIGNGGAGGPEPPAPTAEPAAPAGPQG
;
A
#
# COMPACT_ATOMS: atom_id res chain seq x y z
N MET A 1 -12.03 28.50 1.58
CA MET A 1 -10.79 27.78 1.21
C MET A 1 -11.19 26.39 0.76
N SER A 2 -10.71 25.92 -0.39
CA SER A 2 -10.93 24.55 -0.84
C SER A 2 -9.88 23.66 -0.19
N PHE A 3 -10.31 22.65 0.55
CA PHE A 3 -9.42 21.58 1.02
C PHE A 3 -9.38 20.51 -0.07
N VAL A 4 -8.18 20.11 -0.45
CA VAL A 4 -7.97 18.94 -1.31
C VAL A 4 -7.80 17.75 -0.38
N SER A 5 -8.79 16.85 -0.36
CA SER A 5 -8.72 15.58 0.35
C SER A 5 -8.30 14.50 -0.63
N VAL A 6 -7.14 13.88 -0.39
CA VAL A 6 -6.67 12.72 -1.14
C VAL A 6 -6.79 11.52 -0.25
N ASP A 7 -7.50 10.50 -0.70
CA ASP A 7 -7.65 9.24 0.02
C ASP A 7 -6.60 8.25 -0.50
N PRO A 8 -5.55 7.91 0.29
CA PRO A 8 -4.37 7.22 -0.22
C PRO A 8 -4.67 5.84 -0.83
N GLU A 9 -5.68 5.14 -0.29
CA GLU A 9 -6.12 3.82 -0.78
C GLU A 9 -6.67 3.91 -2.21
N PHE A 10 -7.49 4.94 -2.50
CA PHE A 10 -8.02 5.16 -3.85
C PHE A 10 -6.91 5.53 -4.84
N LEU A 11 -5.94 6.33 -4.40
CA LEU A 11 -4.79 6.70 -5.24
C LEU A 11 -3.91 5.48 -5.55
N ALA A 12 -3.70 4.60 -4.57
CA ALA A 12 -2.94 3.36 -4.76
C ALA A 12 -3.66 2.41 -5.72
N SER A 13 -4.98 2.24 -5.59
CA SER A 13 -5.78 1.44 -6.53
C SER A 13 -5.71 1.99 -7.95
N ALA A 14 -5.91 3.30 -8.11
CA ALA A 14 -5.84 3.94 -9.42
C ALA A 14 -4.45 3.80 -10.07
N ALA A 15 -3.38 3.89 -9.28
CA ALA A 15 -2.02 3.65 -9.77
C ALA A 15 -1.84 2.21 -10.26
N ALA A 16 -2.36 1.21 -9.53
CA ALA A 16 -2.31 -0.18 -9.95
C ALA A 16 -3.12 -0.42 -11.25
N ASP A 17 -4.29 0.18 -11.37
CA ASP A 17 -5.11 0.09 -12.60
C ASP A 17 -4.38 0.68 -13.82
N VAL A 18 -3.73 1.83 -13.64
CA VAL A 18 -2.95 2.49 -14.70
C VAL A 18 -1.75 1.61 -15.12
N ASP A 19 -1.04 1.01 -14.17
CA ASP A 19 0.08 0.10 -14.45
C ASP A 19 -0.38 -1.15 -15.24
N ASN A 20 -1.52 -1.72 -14.86
CA ASN A 20 -2.15 -2.84 -15.57
C ASN A 20 -2.50 -2.48 -17.02
N ILE A 21 -3.09 -1.29 -17.24
CA ILE A 21 -3.40 -0.77 -18.58
C ILE A 21 -2.12 -0.61 -19.41
N GLY A 22 -1.06 -0.01 -18.83
CA GLY A 22 0.22 0.16 -19.50
C GLY A 22 0.85 -1.17 -19.92
N SER A 23 0.79 -2.17 -19.04
CA SER A 23 1.26 -3.53 -19.31
C SER A 23 0.48 -4.21 -20.43
N ALA A 24 -0.86 -4.14 -20.40
CA ALA A 24 -1.72 -4.69 -21.44
C ALA A 24 -1.46 -4.03 -22.81
N LEU A 25 -1.27 -2.72 -22.84
CA LEU A 25 -0.97 -1.98 -24.05
C LEU A 25 0.41 -2.35 -24.62
N SER A 26 1.42 -2.51 -23.76
CA SER A 26 2.76 -2.96 -24.18
C SER A 26 2.71 -4.36 -24.81
N ALA A 27 1.99 -5.29 -24.19
CA ALA A 27 1.81 -6.65 -24.71
C ALA A 27 1.07 -6.64 -26.06
N ALA A 28 -0.01 -5.86 -26.19
CA ALA A 28 -0.76 -5.73 -27.43
C ALA A 28 0.10 -5.16 -28.56
N ASN A 29 0.88 -4.11 -28.28
CA ASN A 29 1.80 -3.52 -29.26
C ASN A 29 2.88 -4.50 -29.73
N ALA A 30 3.44 -5.27 -28.79
CA ALA A 30 4.42 -6.31 -29.10
C ALA A 30 3.82 -7.41 -29.98
N ALA A 31 2.62 -7.90 -29.65
CA ALA A 31 1.91 -8.92 -30.43
C ALA A 31 1.57 -8.42 -31.85
N ALA A 32 1.17 -7.16 -32.00
CA ALA A 32 0.82 -6.57 -33.29
C ALA A 32 2.04 -6.24 -34.17
N LYS A 33 3.25 -6.13 -33.61
CA LYS A 33 4.43 -5.62 -34.31
C LYS A 33 4.81 -6.42 -35.55
N ALA A 34 4.96 -7.74 -35.42
CA ALA A 34 5.34 -8.59 -36.55
C ALA A 34 4.30 -8.61 -37.69
N PRO A 35 3.00 -8.87 -37.43
CA PRO A 35 2.01 -8.94 -38.50
C PRO A 35 1.74 -7.60 -39.20
N THR A 36 1.98 -6.46 -38.53
CA THR A 36 1.75 -5.12 -39.12
C THR A 36 2.94 -4.56 -39.88
N ILE A 37 4.18 -4.96 -39.54
CA ILE A 37 5.39 -4.60 -40.31
C ILE A 37 5.62 -5.57 -41.49
N GLY A 38 5.12 -6.81 -41.37
CA GLY A 38 5.27 -7.86 -42.38
C GLY A 38 4.11 -7.95 -43.37
N VAL A 39 3.44 -6.84 -43.71
CA VAL A 39 2.31 -6.88 -44.66
C VAL A 39 2.81 -7.30 -46.03
N LEU A 40 2.21 -8.35 -46.58
CA LEU A 40 2.50 -8.85 -47.92
C LEU A 40 1.64 -8.14 -48.96
N ALA A 41 2.20 -7.96 -50.15
CA ALA A 41 1.44 -7.45 -51.30
C ALA A 41 0.31 -8.44 -51.67
N ALA A 42 -0.90 -7.92 -51.92
CA ALA A 42 -2.05 -8.74 -52.28
C ALA A 42 -1.93 -9.35 -53.69
N GLY A 43 -1.14 -8.72 -54.56
CA GLY A 43 -0.86 -9.16 -55.93
C GLY A 43 0.58 -8.83 -56.35
N ALA A 44 0.97 -9.29 -57.54
CA ALA A 44 2.30 -9.08 -58.10
C ALA A 44 2.50 -7.70 -58.76
N ASP A 45 1.47 -6.86 -58.75
CA ASP A 45 1.49 -5.54 -59.35
C ASP A 45 2.15 -4.50 -58.44
N GLU A 46 2.63 -3.42 -59.05
CA GLU A 46 3.32 -2.33 -58.36
C GLU A 46 2.42 -1.58 -57.35
N VAL A 47 1.10 -1.52 -57.60
CA VAL A 47 0.15 -0.85 -56.69
C VAL A 47 0.01 -1.66 -55.40
N SER A 48 -0.16 -2.99 -55.50
CA SER A 48 -0.17 -3.89 -54.36
C SER A 48 1.12 -3.82 -53.54
N ALA A 49 2.28 -3.78 -54.20
CA ALA A 49 3.57 -3.62 -53.54
C ALA A 49 3.70 -2.27 -52.81
N ALA A 50 3.28 -1.17 -53.46
CA ALA A 50 3.31 0.16 -52.87
C ALA A 50 2.38 0.28 -51.64
N VAL A 51 1.17 -0.30 -51.71
CA VAL A 51 0.21 -0.30 -50.59
C VAL A 51 0.75 -1.11 -49.41
N ALA A 52 1.32 -2.30 -49.64
CA ALA A 52 1.95 -3.08 -48.59
C ALA A 52 3.12 -2.33 -47.93
N SER A 53 3.97 -1.68 -48.75
CA SER A 53 5.07 -0.85 -48.25
C SER A 53 4.58 0.33 -47.40
N LEU A 54 3.50 1.00 -47.81
CA LEU A 54 2.90 2.11 -47.06
C LEU A 54 2.44 1.66 -45.67
N PHE A 55 1.70 0.56 -45.57
CA PHE A 55 1.21 0.05 -44.28
C PHE A 55 2.35 -0.43 -43.38
N SER A 56 3.32 -1.15 -43.93
CA SER A 56 4.50 -1.60 -43.19
C SER A 56 5.32 -0.41 -42.68
N GLY A 57 5.47 0.66 -43.48
CA GLY A 57 6.12 1.91 -43.06
C GLY A 57 5.34 2.63 -41.96
N HIS A 58 4.01 2.71 -42.07
CA HIS A 58 3.16 3.28 -41.02
C HIS A 58 3.28 2.50 -39.71
N ALA A 59 3.29 1.17 -39.77
CA ALA A 59 3.45 0.31 -38.60
C ALA A 59 4.81 0.53 -37.92
N GLN A 60 5.89 0.73 -38.67
CA GLN A 60 7.20 1.05 -38.09
C GLN A 60 7.18 2.38 -37.32
N VAL A 61 6.56 3.43 -37.89
CA VAL A 61 6.41 4.72 -37.22
C VAL A 61 5.54 4.59 -35.96
N TYR A 62 4.42 3.88 -36.06
CA TYR A 62 3.57 3.60 -34.92
C TYR A 62 4.31 2.88 -33.79
N GLN A 63 5.16 1.89 -34.11
CA GLN A 63 5.97 1.17 -33.12
C GLN A 63 7.05 2.04 -32.47
N ALA A 64 7.62 3.00 -33.20
CA ALA A 64 8.53 3.98 -32.60
C ALA A 64 7.79 4.90 -31.63
N LEU A 65 6.58 5.36 -32.00
CA LEU A 65 5.73 6.18 -31.14
C LEU A 65 5.24 5.43 -29.90
N SER A 66 4.84 4.16 -30.04
CA SER A 66 4.38 3.34 -28.91
C SER A 66 5.49 3.08 -27.90
N ALA A 67 6.74 2.93 -28.35
CA ALA A 67 7.89 2.84 -27.46
C ALA A 67 8.13 4.14 -26.66
N GLU A 68 7.91 5.31 -27.28
CA GLU A 68 8.01 6.59 -26.57
C GLU A 68 6.86 6.78 -25.57
N ALA A 69 5.63 6.41 -25.94
CA ALA A 69 4.49 6.41 -25.04
C ALA A 69 4.72 5.50 -23.82
N ALA A 70 5.37 4.35 -23.99
CA ALA A 70 5.72 3.46 -22.88
C ALA A 70 6.72 4.11 -21.90
N ARG A 71 7.71 4.87 -22.40
CA ARG A 71 8.63 5.63 -21.54
C ARG A 71 7.93 6.75 -20.79
N PHE A 72 7.06 7.49 -21.47
CA PHE A 72 6.23 8.51 -20.82
C PHE A 72 5.39 7.90 -19.70
N HIS A 73 4.76 6.76 -19.95
CA HIS A 73 3.98 6.04 -18.94
C HIS A 73 4.82 5.67 -17.70
N GLN A 74 6.04 5.16 -17.89
CA GLN A 74 6.96 4.87 -16.78
C GLN A 74 7.29 6.13 -15.95
N GLN A 75 7.57 7.25 -16.61
CA GLN A 75 7.84 8.52 -15.94
C GLN A 75 6.62 9.04 -15.19
N PHE A 76 5.42 8.91 -15.79
CA PHE A 76 4.16 9.27 -15.15
C PHE A 76 3.92 8.46 -13.87
N MET A 77 4.13 7.14 -13.92
CA MET A 77 3.99 6.27 -12.74
C MET A 77 4.99 6.61 -11.63
N GLN A 78 6.23 6.93 -11.98
CA GLN A 78 7.24 7.39 -11.02
C GLN A 78 6.81 8.71 -10.35
N ALA A 79 6.29 9.66 -11.12
CA ALA A 79 5.81 10.94 -10.61
C ALA A 79 4.58 10.75 -9.70
N LEU A 80 3.63 9.90 -10.09
CA LEU A 80 2.43 9.59 -9.31
C LEU A 80 2.76 8.98 -7.95
N SER A 81 3.66 8.00 -7.93
CA SER A 81 4.16 7.39 -6.68
C SER A 81 4.83 8.42 -5.78
N THR A 82 5.68 9.27 -6.35
CA THR A 82 6.36 10.35 -5.63
C THR A 82 5.36 11.33 -5.01
N ALA A 83 4.33 11.73 -5.77
CA ALA A 83 3.27 12.60 -5.28
C ALA A 83 2.51 11.97 -4.11
N GLY A 84 2.14 10.69 -4.22
CA GLY A 84 1.47 9.94 -3.14
C GLY A 84 2.26 9.96 -1.83
N THR A 85 3.57 9.66 -1.89
CA THR A 85 4.43 9.72 -0.69
C THR A 85 4.58 11.13 -0.12
N THR A 86 4.53 12.16 -0.96
CA THR A 86 4.65 13.56 -0.54
C THR A 86 3.40 14.02 0.22
N TYR A 87 2.20 13.67 -0.27
CA TYR A 87 0.96 13.95 0.45
C TYR A 87 0.91 13.24 1.81
N ALA A 88 1.27 11.95 1.87
CA ALA A 88 1.32 11.22 3.14
C ALA A 88 2.30 11.84 4.14
N ARG A 89 3.46 12.33 3.66
CA ARG A 89 4.43 13.05 4.50
C ARG A 89 3.90 14.41 4.98
N ALA A 90 3.17 15.14 4.14
CA ALA A 90 2.56 16.41 4.52
C ALA A 90 1.54 16.21 5.66
N GLU A 91 0.69 15.19 5.57
CA GLU A 91 -0.24 14.82 6.65
C GLU A 91 0.50 14.50 7.95
N ALA A 92 1.56 13.68 7.89
CA ALA A 92 2.37 13.35 9.07
C ALA A 92 3.08 14.57 9.67
N ALA A 93 3.63 15.46 8.83
CA ALA A 93 4.29 16.69 9.27
C ALA A 93 3.31 17.67 9.93
N ASN A 94 2.05 17.70 9.50
CA ASN A 94 1.02 18.53 10.13
C ASN A 94 0.49 17.91 11.44
N ALA A 95 0.49 16.58 11.58
CA ALA A 95 0.07 15.89 12.81
C ALA A 95 1.16 15.89 13.91
N SER A 96 2.44 15.82 13.54
CA SER A 96 3.55 15.68 14.50
C SER A 96 3.63 16.79 15.56
N PRO A 97 3.47 18.09 15.23
CA PRO A 97 3.49 19.16 16.24
C PRO A 97 2.38 19.04 17.28
N LEU A 98 1.19 18.56 16.88
CA LEU A 98 0.08 18.32 17.80
C LEU A 98 0.39 17.18 18.77
N GLN A 99 1.01 16.10 18.28
CA GLN A 99 1.40 14.98 19.14
C GLN A 99 2.47 15.41 20.16
N ASN A 100 3.50 16.15 19.74
CA ASN A 100 4.54 16.64 20.65
C ASN A 100 3.97 17.55 21.76
N LEU A 101 3.00 18.41 21.42
CA LEU A 101 2.30 19.24 22.40
C LEU A 101 1.50 18.39 23.39
N LEU A 102 0.75 17.40 22.88
CA LEU A 102 -0.03 16.48 23.72
C LEU A 102 0.87 15.69 24.66
N ASP A 103 2.02 15.18 24.18
CA ASP A 103 2.99 14.45 24.98
C ASP A 103 3.59 15.34 26.06
N GLY A 104 3.90 16.61 25.76
CA GLY A 104 4.40 17.58 26.74
C GLY A 104 3.39 17.87 27.85
N VAL A 105 2.11 18.11 27.50
CA VAL A 105 1.04 18.33 28.48
C VAL A 105 0.78 17.06 29.30
N ASN A 106 0.73 15.89 28.65
CA ASN A 106 0.54 14.62 29.32
C ASN A 106 1.68 14.30 30.29
N ALA A 107 2.93 14.60 29.93
CA ALA A 107 4.09 14.38 30.80
C ALA A 107 3.99 15.20 32.08
N GLN A 108 3.55 16.46 31.99
CA GLN A 108 3.36 17.32 33.17
C GLN A 108 2.25 16.77 34.09
N VAL A 109 1.11 16.37 33.52
CA VAL A 109 0.00 15.81 34.31
C VAL A 109 0.37 14.44 34.90
N GLN A 110 1.06 13.60 34.13
CA GLN A 110 1.52 12.30 34.61
C GLN A 110 2.56 12.43 35.73
N ALA A 111 3.48 13.40 35.64
CA ALA A 111 4.41 13.69 36.73
C ALA A 111 3.69 14.18 38.00
N ALA A 112 2.61 14.93 37.86
CA ALA A 112 1.85 15.47 38.99
C ALA A 112 0.87 14.46 39.62
N THR A 113 0.25 13.59 38.80
CA THR A 113 -0.88 12.74 39.24
C THR A 113 -0.66 11.24 39.02
N GLY A 114 0.48 10.83 38.46
CA GLY A 114 0.78 9.44 38.09
C GLY A 114 -0.03 8.90 36.91
N ARG A 115 -0.81 9.75 36.23
CA ARG A 115 -1.72 9.37 35.13
C ARG A 115 -1.74 10.47 34.07
N PRO A 116 -1.76 10.13 32.77
CA PRO A 116 -1.84 11.12 31.71
C PRO A 116 -3.19 11.87 31.72
N LEU A 117 -3.23 13.03 31.07
CA LEU A 117 -4.46 13.80 30.92
C LEU A 117 -5.36 13.19 29.84
N ILE A 118 -4.78 12.84 28.69
CA ILE A 118 -5.44 12.25 27.52
C ILE A 118 -4.62 11.06 27.03
N GLY A 119 -5.26 9.92 26.77
CA GLY A 119 -4.63 8.72 26.22
C GLY A 119 -5.19 7.43 26.83
N ASN A 120 -5.09 6.33 26.10
CA ASN A 120 -5.51 5.03 26.60
C ASN A 120 -4.51 4.48 27.63
N GLY A 121 -5.00 3.65 28.53
CA GLY A 121 -4.15 2.89 29.45
C GLY A 121 -3.34 1.83 28.72
N ILE A 122 -2.16 1.53 29.25
CA ILE A 122 -1.31 0.40 28.86
C ILE A 122 -2.03 -0.91 29.24
N ASN A 123 -2.13 -1.84 28.30
CA ASN A 123 -2.67 -3.19 28.54
C ASN A 123 -1.76 -3.98 29.48
N GLY A 124 -2.34 -4.89 30.26
CA GLY A 124 -1.57 -5.83 31.07
C GLY A 124 -0.72 -6.77 30.21
N ALA A 125 0.41 -7.22 30.75
CA ALA A 125 1.34 -8.09 30.02
C ALA A 125 0.67 -9.44 29.65
N PRO A 126 0.76 -9.92 28.40
CA PRO A 126 0.17 -11.20 28.00
C PRO A 126 0.69 -12.38 28.82
N GLY A 127 -0.19 -13.30 29.21
CA GLY A 127 0.19 -14.53 29.95
C GLY A 127 0.51 -14.28 31.42
N THR A 128 0.24 -13.09 31.95
CA THR A 128 0.53 -12.75 33.36
C THR A 128 -0.70 -12.59 34.22
N GLY A 129 -1.90 -12.48 33.61
CA GLY A 129 -3.11 -12.08 34.33
C GLY A 129 -3.05 -10.66 34.91
N GLN A 130 -2.04 -9.85 34.57
CA GLN A 130 -1.92 -8.48 35.10
C GLN A 130 -3.07 -7.60 34.60
N ASN A 131 -3.60 -6.76 35.51
CA ASN A 131 -4.58 -5.75 35.15
C ASN A 131 -3.95 -4.71 34.21
N GLY A 132 -4.77 -4.19 33.28
CA GLY A 132 -4.41 -3.01 32.51
C GLY A 132 -4.40 -1.74 33.37
N THR A 133 -3.64 -0.74 32.95
CA THR A 133 -3.60 0.56 33.63
C THR A 133 -4.82 1.42 33.29
N PRO A 134 -5.21 2.38 34.15
CA PRO A 134 -6.29 3.31 33.84
C PRO A 134 -5.95 4.20 32.64
N GLY A 135 -6.97 4.59 31.88
CA GLY A 135 -6.85 5.64 30.85
C GLY A 135 -6.61 7.02 31.44
N GLY A 136 -6.46 8.03 30.56
CA GLY A 136 -6.26 9.42 30.92
C GLY A 136 -7.44 10.02 31.69
N TRP A 137 -7.20 11.15 32.37
CA TRP A 137 -8.21 11.81 33.20
C TRP A 137 -9.41 12.37 32.42
N LEU A 138 -9.18 12.92 31.24
CA LEU A 138 -10.23 13.55 30.43
C LEU A 138 -10.75 12.60 29.35
N ILE A 139 -9.83 11.98 28.59
CA ILE A 139 -10.18 11.15 27.44
C ILE A 139 -9.22 9.96 27.41
N GLY A 140 -9.78 8.76 27.27
CA GLY A 140 -9.01 7.53 27.09
C GLY A 140 -9.68 6.33 27.75
N ASN A 141 -9.58 5.18 27.10
CA ASN A 141 -10.07 3.92 27.63
C ASN A 141 -9.01 3.30 28.55
N GLY A 142 -9.45 2.51 29.54
CA GLY A 142 -8.54 1.67 30.32
C GLY A 142 -7.86 0.62 29.45
N GLY A 143 -6.64 0.23 29.83
CA GLY A 143 -5.96 -0.90 29.21
C GLY A 143 -6.71 -2.20 29.50
N ALA A 144 -6.73 -3.10 28.53
CA ALA A 144 -7.25 -4.46 28.73
C ALA A 144 -6.37 -5.21 29.74
N GLY A 145 -6.98 -6.13 30.50
CA GLY A 145 -6.22 -7.10 31.30
C GLY A 145 -5.42 -8.06 30.42
N GLY A 146 -4.24 -8.44 30.87
CA GLY A 146 -3.43 -9.45 30.20
C GLY A 146 -4.11 -10.82 30.32
N PRO A 147 -4.23 -11.61 29.23
CA PRO A 147 -4.78 -12.96 29.32
C PRO A 147 -4.00 -13.81 30.33
N GLU A 148 -4.71 -14.69 31.04
CA GLU A 148 -4.08 -15.60 32.01
C GLU A 148 -3.10 -16.57 31.33
N PRO A 149 -2.03 -16.99 32.02
CA PRO A 149 -1.18 -18.06 31.52
C PRO A 149 -1.99 -19.36 31.38
N PRO A 150 -1.65 -20.22 30.39
CA PRO A 150 -2.28 -21.51 30.28
C PRO A 150 -2.08 -22.30 31.58
N ALA A 151 -3.14 -22.97 32.04
CA ALA A 151 -3.08 -23.83 33.22
C ALA A 151 -1.95 -24.85 33.06
N PRO A 152 -1.22 -25.20 34.14
CA PRO A 152 -0.24 -26.27 34.06
C PRO A 152 -0.95 -27.52 33.54
N THR A 153 -0.48 -28.05 32.42
CA THR A 153 -0.93 -29.33 31.89
C THR A 153 -0.84 -30.35 33.01
N ALA A 154 -1.98 -30.91 33.43
CA ALA A 154 -2.00 -31.99 34.40
C ALA A 154 -1.05 -33.10 33.91
N GLU A 155 -0.01 -33.39 34.69
CA GLU A 155 0.84 -34.55 34.42
C GLU A 155 -0.07 -35.78 34.31
N PRO A 156 0.12 -36.64 33.28
CA PRO A 156 -0.62 -37.88 33.19
C PRO A 156 -0.44 -38.67 34.49
N ALA A 157 -1.55 -39.03 35.14
CA ALA A 157 -1.52 -39.88 36.32
C ALA A 157 -0.69 -41.14 36.00
N ALA A 158 0.34 -41.38 36.81
CA ALA A 158 1.20 -42.55 36.65
C ALA A 158 0.33 -43.82 36.63
N PRO A 159 0.57 -44.78 35.71
CA PRO A 159 -0.24 -45.97 35.61
C PRO A 159 -0.18 -46.76 36.93
N ALA A 160 -1.35 -47.11 37.46
CA ALA A 160 -1.47 -47.99 38.61
C ALA A 160 -0.76 -49.32 38.32
N GLY A 161 0.26 -49.64 39.11
CA GLY A 161 1.00 -50.90 39.01
C GLY A 161 0.08 -52.12 39.23
N PRO A 162 0.43 -53.29 38.68
CA PRO A 162 -0.43 -54.47 38.74
C PRO A 162 -0.58 -54.94 40.19
N GLN A 163 -1.82 -55.19 40.61
CA GLN A 163 -2.11 -55.82 41.89
C GLN A 163 -1.68 -57.28 41.82
N GLY A 164 -0.70 -57.65 42.66
CA GLY A 164 -0.31 -59.03 42.96
C GLY A 164 -1.00 -59.53 44.22
#